data_AF-A0A6L4ZR83-F1
#
_entry.id   AF-A0A6L4ZR83-F1
#
_cell.length_a   1.000
_cell.length_b   1.000
_cell.length_c   1.000
_cell.angle_alpha   90.00
_cell.angle_beta   90.00
_cell.angle_gamma   90.00
#
_symmetry.space_group_name_H-M   'P 1'
#
loop_
_entity.id
_entity.type
_entity.pdbx_description
1 polymer ?
#
loop_
_entity_poly.entity_id
_entity_poly.type
_entity_poly.pdbx_seq_one_letter_code
_entity_poly.pdbx_strand_id
1 'polypeptide(L)'
;MMEAFIKQVIDEVLERLGGDSSFASPACTDCCTVGCVHRMQVAVAAGASRLGLPPIDSLSARDMAQYIDHTLLKPETTRSEIRKLCSEAGQYRFASVCINPVWVKESAKYLCGTGVEVCTVVGFPLGASASDAKVYEAH
;
A
#
# COMPACT_ATOMS: atom_id res chain seq x y z
N MET A 1 -2.09 -7.96 -16.83
CA MET A 1 -0.83 -8.16 -16.07
C MET A 1 -0.87 -7.45 -14.72
N MET A 2 -1.26 -6.16 -14.64
CA MET A 2 -1.40 -5.45 -13.34
C MET A 2 -2.64 -5.85 -12.54
N GLU A 3 -3.78 -6.20 -13.17
CA GLU A 3 -4.90 -6.83 -12.43
C GLU A 3 -4.50 -8.16 -11.78
N ALA A 4 -3.58 -8.90 -12.40
CA ALA A 4 -3.01 -10.11 -11.81
C ALA A 4 -2.07 -9.77 -10.65
N PHE A 5 -1.35 -8.65 -10.70
CA PHE A 5 -0.53 -8.18 -9.58
C PHE A 5 -1.37 -7.66 -8.42
N ILE A 6 -2.43 -6.89 -8.67
CA ILE A 6 -3.37 -6.45 -7.63
C ILE A 6 -4.05 -7.67 -7.02
N LYS A 7 -4.53 -8.62 -7.83
CA LYS A 7 -5.04 -9.90 -7.31
C LYS A 7 -3.99 -10.65 -6.52
N GLN A 8 -2.76 -10.76 -6.99
CA GLN A 8 -1.69 -11.47 -6.30
C GLN A 8 -1.31 -10.79 -4.97
N VAL A 9 -1.26 -9.46 -4.91
CA VAL A 9 -1.01 -8.72 -3.67
C VAL A 9 -2.20 -8.88 -2.71
N ILE A 10 -3.43 -8.87 -3.23
CA ILE A 10 -4.63 -9.14 -2.43
C ILE A 10 -4.63 -10.58 -1.91
N ASP A 11 -4.35 -11.56 -2.77
CA ASP A 11 -4.31 -12.98 -2.42
C ASP A 11 -3.21 -13.25 -1.39
N GLU A 12 -2.01 -12.67 -1.56
CA GLU A 12 -0.92 -12.75 -0.59
C GLU A 12 -1.27 -12.07 0.75
N VAL A 13 -1.91 -10.89 0.71
CA VAL A 13 -2.36 -10.20 1.93
C VAL A 13 -3.45 -11.01 2.63
N LEU A 14 -4.39 -11.60 1.89
CA LEU A 14 -5.44 -12.46 2.44
C LEU A 14 -4.86 -13.77 2.99
N GLU A 15 -3.89 -14.37 2.30
CA GLU A 15 -3.21 -15.59 2.74
C GLU A 15 -2.38 -15.35 4.01
N ARG A 16 -1.67 -14.22 4.11
CA ARG A 16 -0.93 -13.82 5.32
C ARG A 16 -1.85 -13.45 6.48
N LEU A 17 -3.00 -12.83 6.21
CA LEU A 17 -4.01 -12.60 7.24
C LEU A 17 -4.71 -13.91 7.66
N GLY A 18 -4.75 -14.92 6.79
CA GLY A 18 -5.17 -16.28 7.09
C GLY A 18 -4.08 -17.14 7.75
N GLY A 19 -2.82 -16.73 7.65
CA GLY A 19 -1.63 -17.54 7.91
C GLY A 19 -0.70 -16.91 8.94
N ASP A 20 -1.15 -16.81 10.20
CA ASP A 20 -0.26 -16.82 11.36
C ASP A 20 -0.95 -17.59 12.51
N SER A 21 -1.04 -18.90 12.33
CA SER A 21 -1.38 -19.87 13.36
C SER A 21 -0.16 -20.26 14.22
N SER A 22 0.70 -19.30 14.57
CA SER A 22 1.86 -19.56 15.44
C SER A 22 1.95 -18.64 16.66
N PHE A 23 0.80 -18.29 17.24
CA PHE A 23 0.72 -18.02 18.68
C PHE A 23 -0.31 -18.99 19.28
N ALA A 24 0.14 -20.24 19.42
CA ALA A 24 -0.63 -21.29 20.06
C ALA A 24 -0.66 -21.06 21.57
N SER A 25 -1.80 -20.60 22.09
CA SER A 25 -2.17 -20.97 23.47
C SER A 25 -2.51 -22.47 23.47
N PRO A 26 -2.09 -23.25 24.48
CA PRO A 26 -2.19 -24.72 24.49
C PRO A 26 -3.63 -25.28 24.52
N ALA A 27 -4.66 -24.46 24.32
CA ALA A 27 -6.06 -24.82 24.44
C ALA A 27 -6.85 -24.85 23.12
N CYS A 28 -6.28 -24.52 21.96
CA CYS A 28 -7.02 -24.45 20.69
C CYS A 28 -6.20 -24.99 19.52
N THR A 29 -6.22 -26.31 19.35
CA THR A 29 -5.40 -27.00 18.35
C THR A 29 -6.04 -27.10 16.97
N ASP A 30 -7.37 -26.91 16.81
CA ASP A 30 -7.96 -27.10 15.47
C ASP A 30 -9.36 -26.51 15.24
N CYS A 31 -9.63 -25.26 15.67
CA CYS A 31 -10.81 -24.58 15.15
C CYS A 31 -10.66 -23.07 15.05
N CYS A 32 -11.22 -22.56 13.95
CA CYS A 32 -11.96 -21.31 13.89
C CYS A 32 -11.14 -20.07 13.47
N THR A 33 -10.68 -20.05 12.21
CA THR A 33 -10.37 -18.80 11.48
C THR A 33 -11.64 -18.05 11.04
N VAL A 34 -12.81 -18.68 11.01
CA VAL A 34 -14.06 -18.06 10.52
C VAL A 34 -15.10 -17.80 11.63
N GLY A 35 -14.73 -17.90 12.92
CA GLY A 35 -15.73 -17.71 13.99
C GLY A 35 -15.25 -17.52 15.43
N CYS A 36 -13.93 -17.47 15.69
CA CYS A 36 -13.45 -17.29 17.07
C CYS A 36 -13.32 -15.81 17.42
N VAL A 37 -14.21 -15.31 18.28
CA VAL A 37 -14.24 -13.92 18.79
C VAL A 37 -12.88 -13.51 19.40
N HIS A 38 -12.12 -14.45 19.96
CA HIS A 38 -10.80 -14.18 20.54
C HIS A 38 -9.69 -13.95 19.50
N ARG A 39 -9.72 -14.61 18.34
CA ARG A 39 -8.76 -14.34 17.23
C ARG A 39 -9.12 -13.06 16.47
N MET A 40 -10.41 -12.76 16.34
CA MET A 40 -10.88 -11.50 15.74
C MET A 40 -10.40 -10.29 16.55
N GLN A 41 -10.30 -10.42 17.88
CA GLN A 41 -9.69 -9.40 18.74
C GLN A 41 -8.21 -9.17 18.45
N VAL A 42 -7.43 -10.19 18.04
CA VAL A 42 -6.01 -10.03 17.70
C VAL A 42 -5.85 -9.21 16.43
N ALA A 43 -6.61 -9.49 15.37
CA ALA A 43 -6.60 -8.69 14.15
C ALA A 43 -7.10 -7.26 14.40
N VAL A 44 -8.19 -7.12 15.18
CA VAL A 44 -8.74 -5.83 15.61
C VAL A 44 -7.73 -5.03 16.44
N ALA A 45 -7.02 -5.66 17.38
CA ALA A 45 -6.01 -5.05 18.24
C ALA A 45 -4.70 -4.74 17.48
N ALA A 46 -4.34 -5.58 16.51
CA ALA A 46 -3.24 -5.34 15.58
C ALA A 46 -3.53 -4.18 14.60
N GLY A 47 -4.77 -3.67 14.60
CA GLY A 47 -5.13 -2.43 13.93
C GLY A 47 -6.13 -2.58 12.78
N ALA A 48 -6.66 -3.78 12.50
CA ALA A 48 -7.67 -3.98 11.46
C ALA A 48 -8.95 -3.14 11.71
N SER A 49 -9.24 -2.82 12.98
CA SER A 49 -10.33 -1.90 13.34
C SER A 49 -10.07 -0.44 12.99
N ARG A 50 -8.80 -0.02 12.86
CA ARG A 50 -8.41 1.35 12.45
C ARG A 50 -8.65 1.62 10.98
N LEU A 51 -8.73 0.56 10.16
CA LEU A 51 -9.07 0.68 8.75
C LEU A 51 -10.58 0.91 8.54
N GLY A 52 -11.40 0.94 9.61
CA GLY A 52 -12.84 1.22 9.53
C GLY A 52 -13.61 0.23 8.66
N LEU A 53 -13.04 -0.96 8.44
CA LEU A 53 -13.51 -1.88 7.41
C LEU A 53 -14.81 -2.56 7.88
N PRO A 54 -15.86 -2.58 7.05
CA PRO A 54 -16.93 -3.55 7.21
C PRO A 54 -16.34 -4.98 7.15
N PRO A 55 -17.05 -6.02 7.62
CA PRO A 55 -16.55 -7.40 7.59
C PRO A 55 -15.88 -7.70 6.25
N ILE A 56 -14.69 -8.29 6.34
CA ILE A 56 -13.68 -8.45 5.26
C ILE A 56 -14.30 -9.09 3.99
N ASP A 57 -15.38 -9.84 4.18
CA ASP A 57 -16.22 -10.46 3.16
C ASP A 57 -16.92 -9.47 2.19
N SER A 58 -16.87 -8.15 2.47
CA SER A 58 -17.61 -7.11 1.72
C SER A 58 -16.76 -6.02 1.07
N LEU A 59 -15.42 -6.09 1.19
CA LEU A 59 -14.53 -5.09 0.58
C LEU A 59 -14.25 -5.42 -0.89
N SER A 60 -14.52 -4.46 -1.77
CA SER A 60 -14.11 -4.58 -3.17
C SER A 60 -12.64 -4.18 -3.34
N ALA A 61 -11.98 -4.71 -4.36
CA ALA A 61 -10.60 -4.33 -4.70
C ALA A 61 -10.43 -2.81 -4.91
N ARG A 62 -11.50 -2.10 -5.29
CA ARG A 62 -11.51 -0.64 -5.45
C ARG A 62 -11.50 0.11 -4.11
N ASP A 63 -12.11 -0.46 -3.08
CA ASP A 63 -12.11 0.14 -1.74
C ASP A 63 -10.73 0.00 -1.09
N MET A 64 -10.04 -1.12 -1.34
CA MET A 64 -8.67 -1.33 -0.88
C MET A 64 -7.64 -0.43 -1.58
N ALA A 65 -7.85 -0.11 -2.87
CA ALA A 65 -6.94 0.74 -3.63
C ALA A 65 -6.68 2.11 -2.97
N GLN A 66 -7.68 2.66 -2.28
CA GLN A 66 -7.59 3.96 -1.59
C GLN A 66 -6.63 3.97 -0.38
N TYR A 67 -6.07 2.81 -0.02
CA TYR A 67 -5.09 2.67 1.06
C TYR A 67 -3.69 2.27 0.54
N ILE A 68 -3.51 2.21 -0.79
CA ILE A 68 -2.27 1.73 -1.40
C ILE A 68 -1.56 2.89 -2.09
N ASP A 69 -0.26 3.02 -1.81
CA ASP A 69 0.66 3.91 -2.53
C ASP A 69 1.34 3.17 -3.67
N HIS A 70 1.00 3.53 -4.91
CA HIS A 70 1.60 2.91 -6.10
C HIS A 70 3.04 3.38 -6.27
N THR A 71 4.00 2.51 -5.94
CA THR A 71 5.39 2.90 -5.71
C THR A 71 6.31 2.48 -6.86
N LEU A 72 7.14 3.41 -7.36
CA LEU A 72 8.20 3.14 -8.34
C LEU A 72 9.47 3.95 -8.02
N LEU A 73 10.44 3.27 -7.41
CA LEU A 73 11.70 3.87 -6.93
C LEU A 73 12.95 3.25 -7.57
N LYS A 74 12.80 2.57 -8.71
CA LYS A 74 13.95 2.00 -9.42
C LYS A 74 14.83 3.13 -9.99
N PRO A 75 16.16 3.08 -9.86
CA PRO A 75 17.03 4.14 -10.36
C PRO A 75 16.97 4.30 -11.88
N GLU A 76 16.69 3.21 -12.62
CA GLU A 76 16.59 3.19 -14.08
C GLU A 76 15.19 3.60 -14.60
N THR A 77 14.33 4.13 -13.72
CA THR A 77 12.95 4.49 -14.09
C THR A 77 12.93 5.52 -15.21
N THR A 78 12.18 5.20 -16.26
CA THR A 78 12.01 6.05 -17.43
C THR A 78 10.74 6.90 -17.33
N ARG A 79 10.72 8.01 -18.08
CA ARG A 79 9.53 8.88 -18.20
C ARG A 79 8.29 8.12 -18.66
N SER A 80 8.43 7.15 -19.58
CA SER A 80 7.31 6.33 -20.05
C SER A 80 6.72 5.45 -18.95
N GLU A 81 7.56 4.93 -18.05
CA GLU A 81 7.11 4.14 -16.91
C GLU A 81 6.39 5.02 -15.89
N ILE A 82 6.88 6.22 -15.61
CA ILE A 82 6.20 7.20 -14.76
C ILE A 82 4.82 7.57 -15.31
N ARG A 83 4.73 7.81 -16.62
CA ARG A 83 3.44 8.11 -17.26
C ARG A 83 2.47 6.93 -17.13
N LYS A 84 2.95 5.71 -17.34
CA LYS A 84 2.15 4.49 -17.17
C LYS A 84 1.69 4.34 -15.72
N LEU A 85 2.58 4.52 -14.76
CA LEU A 85 2.31 4.49 -13.32
C LEU A 85 1.20 5.48 -12.93
N CYS A 86 1.30 6.74 -13.38
CA CYS A 86 0.30 7.75 -13.11
C CYS A 86 -1.05 7.42 -13.76
N SER A 87 -1.04 6.91 -14.99
CA SER A 87 -2.26 6.49 -15.69
C SER A 87 -2.98 5.35 -14.96
N GLU A 88 -2.23 4.35 -14.50
CA GLU A 88 -2.77 3.23 -13.73
C GLU A 88 -3.32 3.74 -12.40
N ALA A 89 -2.59 4.62 -11.70
CA ALA A 89 -3.05 5.15 -10.43
C ALA A 89 -4.35 5.93 -10.55
N GLY A 90 -4.51 6.77 -11.59
CA GLY A 90 -5.77 7.44 -11.88
C GLY A 90 -6.91 6.47 -12.24
N GLN A 91 -6.60 5.38 -12.96
CA GLN A 91 -7.59 4.37 -13.34
C GLN A 91 -8.14 3.60 -12.14
N TYR A 92 -7.26 3.18 -11.21
CA TYR A 92 -7.65 2.38 -10.05
C TYR A 92 -7.98 3.23 -8.81
N ARG A 93 -7.73 4.54 -8.86
CA ARG A 93 -7.89 5.49 -7.75
C ARG A 93 -7.12 5.04 -6.52
N PHE A 94 -5.82 4.83 -6.70
CA PHE A 94 -4.90 4.61 -5.59
C PHE A 94 -4.84 5.85 -4.67
N ALA A 95 -4.36 5.67 -3.44
CA ALA A 95 -4.21 6.77 -2.49
C ALA A 95 -3.22 7.81 -3.03
N SER A 96 -2.01 7.34 -3.33
CA SER A 96 -0.96 8.17 -3.89
C SER A 96 -0.03 7.39 -4.83
N VAL A 97 0.83 8.12 -5.53
CA VAL A 97 1.95 7.58 -6.30
C VAL A 97 3.25 7.97 -5.61
N CYS A 98 4.04 6.97 -5.20
CA CYS A 98 5.33 7.18 -4.53
C CYS A 98 6.50 7.01 -5.50
N ILE A 99 7.26 8.09 -5.73
CA ILE A 99 8.30 8.18 -6.77
C ILE A 99 9.53 8.93 -6.29
N ASN A 100 10.61 8.87 -7.08
CA ASN A 100 11.81 9.66 -6.83
C ASN A 100 11.52 11.17 -7.02
N PRO A 101 12.10 12.07 -6.19
CA PRO A 101 11.90 13.53 -6.27
C PRO A 101 12.01 14.14 -7.67
N VAL A 102 12.90 13.61 -8.52
CA VAL A 102 13.11 14.10 -9.90
C VAL A 102 11.82 14.07 -10.73
N TRP A 103 10.93 13.13 -10.45
CA TRP A 103 9.69 12.90 -11.22
C TRP A 103 8.47 13.61 -10.64
N VAL A 104 8.55 14.19 -9.44
CA VAL A 104 7.40 14.78 -8.71
C VAL A 104 6.66 15.82 -9.54
N LYS A 105 7.40 16.77 -10.13
CA LYS A 105 6.81 17.86 -10.94
C LYS A 105 6.07 17.33 -12.17
N GLU A 106 6.52 16.22 -12.73
CA GLU A 106 5.91 15.64 -13.92
C GLU A 106 4.67 14.81 -13.55
N SER A 107 4.78 13.97 -12.52
CA SER A 107 3.67 13.16 -12.02
C SER A 107 2.52 14.01 -11.50
N ALA A 108 2.81 15.13 -10.83
CA ALA A 108 1.79 16.09 -10.40
C ALA A 108 0.97 16.64 -11.59
N LYS A 109 1.58 16.81 -12.77
CA LYS A 109 0.87 17.21 -13.98
C LYS A 109 0.00 16.09 -14.53
N TYR A 110 0.51 14.85 -14.54
CA TYR A 110 -0.24 13.70 -15.04
C TYR A 110 -1.42 13.30 -14.15
N LEU A 111 -1.32 13.54 -12.85
CA LEU A 111 -2.36 13.21 -11.87
C LEU A 111 -3.29 14.38 -11.55
N CYS A 112 -3.11 15.53 -12.22
CA CYS A 112 -4.00 16.66 -12.03
C CYS A 112 -5.44 16.29 -12.41
N GLY A 113 -6.37 16.39 -11.45
CA GLY A 113 -7.78 16.06 -11.63
C GLY A 113 -8.15 14.58 -11.49
N THR A 114 -7.19 13.68 -11.20
CA THR A 114 -7.50 12.25 -10.98
C THR A 114 -7.92 11.94 -9.53
N GLY A 115 -7.60 12.83 -8.59
CA GLY A 115 -7.84 12.63 -7.15
C GLY A 115 -6.77 11.78 -6.44
N VAL A 116 -5.69 11.43 -7.15
CA VAL A 116 -4.56 10.66 -6.62
C VAL A 116 -3.43 11.62 -6.24
N GLU A 117 -2.89 11.46 -5.04
CA GLU A 117 -1.81 12.31 -4.55
C GLU A 117 -0.43 11.88 -5.05
N VAL A 118 0.56 12.78 -4.98
CA VAL A 118 1.96 12.45 -5.27
C VAL A 118 2.73 12.43 -3.96
N CYS A 119 3.35 11.29 -3.68
CA CYS A 119 4.26 11.08 -2.57
C CYS A 119 5.69 10.96 -3.12
N THR A 120 6.67 11.46 -2.35
CA THR A 120 8.09 11.32 -2.69
C THR A 120 8.88 10.91 -1.47
N VAL A 121 9.98 10.22 -1.72
CA VAL A 121 10.97 9.88 -0.70
C VAL A 121 11.99 11.00 -0.54
N VAL A 122 12.59 11.11 0.65
CA VAL A 122 13.65 12.08 0.98
C VAL A 122 14.87 11.35 1.54
N GLY A 123 16.05 11.59 0.97
CA GLY A 123 17.29 10.94 1.37
C GLY A 123 17.35 9.45 1.03
N PHE A 124 16.54 8.97 0.09
CA PHE A 124 16.48 7.56 -0.28
C PHE A 124 17.69 7.14 -1.15
N PRO A 125 18.22 5.90 -1.02
CA PRO A 125 17.77 4.82 -0.13
C PRO A 125 18.44 4.80 1.25
N LEU A 126 19.63 5.41 1.41
CA LEU A 126 20.46 5.23 2.61
C LEU A 126 20.06 6.13 3.78
N GLY A 127 19.51 7.32 3.53
CA GLY A 127 19.08 8.26 4.56
C GLY A 127 20.20 8.88 5.40
N ALA A 128 21.47 8.60 5.09
CA ALA A 128 22.66 9.03 5.86
C ALA A 128 23.22 10.40 5.41
N SER A 129 22.33 11.32 5.05
CA SER A 129 22.67 12.70 4.67
C SER A 129 22.38 13.66 5.83
N ALA A 130 23.06 14.81 5.84
CA ALA A 130 22.81 15.88 6.81
C ALA A 130 21.36 16.35 6.76
N SER A 131 20.83 16.82 7.90
CA SER A 131 19.45 17.30 8.02
C SER A 131 19.13 18.41 7.01
N ASP A 132 20.06 19.34 6.78
CA ASP A 132 19.90 20.44 5.84
C ASP A 132 19.67 19.95 4.40
N ALA A 133 20.33 18.85 4.00
CA ALA A 133 20.13 18.26 2.68
C ALA A 133 18.74 17.64 2.54
N LYS A 134 18.23 16.99 3.59
CA LYS A 134 16.86 16.43 3.60
C LYS A 134 15.79 17.51 3.56
N VAL A 135 16.02 18.61 4.27
CA VAL A 135 15.15 19.79 4.25
C VAL A 135 15.10 20.37 2.84
N TYR A 136 16.26 20.51 2.18
CA TYR A 136 16.32 21.01 0.81
C TYR A 136 15.62 20.10 -0.20
N GLU A 137 15.70 18.78 -0.04
CA GLU A 137 15.01 17.82 -0.92
C GLU A 137 13.49 17.81 -0.72
N ALA A 138 13.01 18.18 0.46
CA ALA A 138 11.58 18.24 0.79
C ALA A 138 10.89 19.56 0.39
N HIS A 139 11.67 20.62 0.09
CA HIS A 139 11.19 21.95 -0.27
C HIS A 139 11.05 22.14 -1.78
#